data_AF-A0A7V9FDP7-F1
#
_entry.id   AF-A0A7V9FDP7-F1
#
_cell.length_a   1.000
_cell.length_b   1.000
_cell.length_c   1.000
_cell.angle_alpha   90.00
_cell.angle_beta   90.00
_cell.angle_gamma   90.00
#
_symmetry.space_group_name_H-M   'P 1'
#
loop_
_entity.id
_entity.type
_entity.pdbx_description
1 polymer ?
#
loop_
_entity_poly.entity_id
_entity_poly.type
_entity_poly.pdbx_seq_one_letter_code
_entity_poly.pdbx_strand_id
1 'polypeptide(L)' 'RVDCRLAVVGEVGLSGELRSVSQLERRMGEASKLGFERILVPATLGRGMARPPENIQVLRASSLGEAIEIALGSDRS' A
#
# COMPACT_ATOMS: atom_id res chain seq x y z
N ARG A 1 12.56 -4.81 11.89
CA ARG A 1 11.22 -4.59 12.51
C ARG A 1 10.23 -4.33 11.38
N VAL A 2 8.96 -4.71 11.54
CA VAL A 2 7.89 -4.37 10.60
C VAL A 2 7.13 -3.19 11.19
N ASP A 3 6.81 -2.17 10.39
CA ASP A 3 6.01 -1.04 10.86
C ASP A 3 4.59 -1.46 11.23
N CYS A 4 4.23 -1.34 12.51
CA CYS A 4 2.91 -1.67 13.03
C CYS A 4 1.80 -0.73 12.54
N ARG A 5 2.15 0.43 11.97
CA ARG A 5 1.20 1.45 11.46
C ARG A 5 1.05 1.44 9.94
N LEU A 6 1.65 0.45 9.28
CA LEU A 6 1.55 0.23 7.84
C LEU A 6 0.48 -0.81 7.51
N ALA A 7 -0.49 -0.42 6.69
CA ALA A 7 -1.36 -1.36 5.97
C ALA A 7 -0.75 -1.71 4.61
N VAL A 8 -0.98 -2.93 4.10
CA VAL A 8 -0.54 -3.34 2.77
C VAL A 8 -1.70 -3.99 2.03
N VAL A 9 -1.94 -3.57 0.79
CA VAL A 9 -3.03 -4.09 -0.05
C VAL A 9 -2.50 -4.29 -1.47
N GLY A 10 -2.72 -5.46 -2.05
CA GLY A 10 -2.30 -5.77 -3.41
C GLY A 10 -2.37 -7.27 -3.68
N GLU A 11 -2.38 -7.64 -4.96
CA GLU A 11 -2.12 -9.02 -5.39
C GLU A 11 -0.65 -9.18 -5.74
N VAL A 12 -0.11 -10.37 -5.47
CA VAL A 12 1.27 -10.74 -5.80
C VAL A 12 1.22 -11.78 -6.90
N GLY A 13 1.83 -11.48 -8.04
CA GLY A 13 2.02 -12.47 -9.10
C GLY A 13 3.24 -13.35 -8.87
N LEU A 14 3.32 -14.45 -9.63
CA LEU A 14 4.39 -15.45 -9.46
C LEU A 14 5.78 -14.90 -9.81
N SER A 15 5.87 -13.85 -10.63
CA SER A 15 7.15 -13.18 -10.93
C SER A 15 7.53 -12.13 -9.88
N GLY A 16 6.72 -11.97 -8.84
CA GLY A 16 6.91 -10.97 -7.79
C GLY A 16 6.39 -9.58 -8.18
N GLU A 17 5.62 -9.47 -9.27
CA GLU A 17 4.96 -8.22 -9.64
C GLU A 17 3.75 -7.93 -8.75
N LEU A 18 3.53 -6.66 -8.43
CA LEU A 18 2.36 -6.23 -7.68
C LEU A 18 1.24 -5.79 -8.61
N ARG A 19 0.03 -6.28 -8.35
CA ARG A 19 -1.15 -6.03 -9.17
C ARG A 19 -2.25 -5.36 -8.35
N SER A 20 -2.97 -4.44 -8.99
CA SER A 20 -4.12 -3.74 -8.41
C SER A 20 -5.22 -4.71 -7.99
N VAL A 21 -5.85 -4.42 -6.86
CA VAL A 21 -7.07 -5.09 -6.39
C VAL A 21 -8.31 -4.28 -6.73
N SER A 22 -9.46 -4.95 -6.73
CA SER A 22 -10.75 -4.28 -6.79
C SER A 22 -11.01 -3.42 -5.54
N GLN A 23 -11.72 -2.31 -5.74
CA GLN A 23 -12.16 -1.38 -4.68
C GLN A 23 -11.00 -0.82 -3.84
N LEU A 24 -9.84 -0.55 -4.46
CA LEU A 24 -8.65 -0.05 -3.76
C LEU A 24 -8.92 1.23 -2.95
N GLU A 25 -9.70 2.17 -3.50
CA GLU A 25 -10.09 3.41 -2.81
C GLU A 25 -10.84 3.15 -1.51
N ARG A 26 -11.82 2.24 -1.53
CA ARG A 26 -12.58 1.84 -0.34
C ARG A 26 -11.65 1.24 0.73
N ARG A 27 -10.74 0.35 0.34
CA ARG A 27 -9.76 -0.28 1.25
C ARG A 27 -8.82 0.74 1.88
N MET A 28 -8.37 1.74 1.12
CA MET A 28 -7.57 2.85 1.67
C MET A 28 -8.37 3.67 2.70
N GLY A 29 -9.66 3.93 2.43
CA GLY A 29 -10.54 4.61 3.37
C GLY A 29 -10.78 3.82 4.67
N GLU A 30 -10.93 2.49 4.58
CA GLU A 30 -11.03 1.61 5.74
C GLU A 30 -9.73 1.61 6.56
N ALA A 31 -8.56 1.53 5.92
CA ALA A 31 -7.28 1.60 6.61
C ALA A 31 -7.09 2.93 7.37
N SER A 32 -7.45 4.06 6.74
CA SER A 32 -7.40 5.36 7.40
C SER A 32 -8.32 5.43 8.64
N LYS A 33 -9.55 4.89 8.54
CA LYS A 33 -10.49 4.83 9.67
C LYS A 33 -10.02 3.94 10.81
N LEU A 34 -9.26 2.89 10.50
CA LEU A 34 -8.69 1.96 11.49
C LEU A 34 -7.44 2.52 12.18
N GLY A 35 -6.96 3.71 11.79
CA GLY A 35 -5.83 4.38 12.42
C GLY A 35 -4.47 4.00 11.83
N PHE A 36 -4.43 3.40 10.64
CA PHE A 36 -3.17 3.24 9.91
C PHE A 36 -2.70 4.60 9.38
N GLU A 37 -1.41 4.91 9.59
CA GLU A 37 -0.80 6.16 9.14
C GLU A 37 -0.32 6.06 7.69
N ARG A 38 -0.01 4.84 7.26
CA ARG A 38 0.56 4.54 5.95
C ARG A 38 -0.16 3.35 5.32
N ILE A 39 -0.32 3.38 4.00
CA ILE A 39 -0.78 2.23 3.23
C ILE A 39 0.09 2.03 1.99
N LEU A 40 0.59 0.81 1.82
CA LEU A 40 1.30 0.38 0.63
C LEU A 40 0.32 -0.25 -0.37
N VAL A 41 0.33 0.26 -1.60
CA VAL A 41 -0.50 -0.21 -2.70
C VAL A 41 0.35 -0.50 -3.94
N PRO A 42 -0.17 -1.25 -4.94
CA PRO A 42 0.53 -1.49 -6.18
C PRO A 42 0.71 -0.18 -6.96
N ALA A 43 1.86 0.01 -7.59
CA ALA A 43 2.17 1.20 -8.38
C ALA A 43 1.24 1.32 -9.60
N THR A 44 0.84 0.19 -10.17
CA THR A 44 -0.19 0.13 -11.20
C THR A 44 -1.54 0.34 -10.54
N LEU A 45 -2.04 1.57 -10.57
CA LEU A 45 -3.39 1.88 -10.09
C LEU A 45 -4.44 1.38 -11.10
N GLY A 46 -5.50 0.75 -10.60
CA GLY A 46 -6.68 0.46 -11.40
C GLY A 46 -7.25 1.76 -11.99
N ARG A 47 -7.78 1.71 -13.22
CA ARG A 47 -8.47 2.85 -13.83
C ARG A 47 -9.55 3.35 -12.86
N GLY A 48 -9.49 4.63 -12.49
CA GLY A 48 -10.54 5.28 -11.67
C GLY A 48 -10.15 5.68 -10.25
N MET A 49 -8.89 5.55 -9.82
CA MET A 49 -8.48 6.12 -8.52
C MET A 49 -8.42 7.65 -8.59
N ALA A 50 -9.47 8.32 -8.10
CA ALA A 50 -9.64 9.76 -8.22
C ALA A 50 -8.78 10.56 -7.24
N ARG A 51 -8.54 10.03 -6.02
CA ARG A 51 -7.62 10.63 -5.02
C ARG A 51 -7.32 9.67 -3.86
N PRO A 52 -6.11 9.71 -3.28
CA PRO A 52 -5.87 9.08 -1.99
C PRO A 52 -6.66 9.77 -0.86
N PRO A 53 -7.02 9.07 0.22
CA PRO A 53 -7.64 9.69 1.40
C PRO A 53 -6.68 10.71 2.04
N GLU A 54 -7.22 11.79 2.62
CA GLU A 54 -6.41 12.91 3.14
C GLU A 54 -5.54 12.52 4.37
N ASN A 55 -5.98 11.53 5.14
CA ASN A 55 -5.39 11.18 6.44
C ASN A 55 -4.56 9.89 6.43
N ILE A 56 -4.09 9.44 5.26
CA ILE A 56 -3.19 8.28 5.17
C ILE A 56 -2.14 8.51 4.08
N GLN A 57 -0.86 8.28 4.40
CA GLN A 57 0.20 8.35 3.40
C GLN A 57 0.13 7.12 2.50
N VAL A 58 -0.04 7.34 1.19
CA VAL A 58 -0.07 6.25 0.21
C VAL A 58 1.33 6.01 -0.35
N LEU A 59 1.89 4.86 -0.03
CA LEU A 59 3.14 4.32 -0.57
C LEU A 59 2.81 3.42 -1.76
N ARG A 60 3.68 3.41 -2.78
CA ARG A 60 3.48 2.62 -4.00
C ARG A 60 4.67 1.72 -4.24
N ALA A 61 4.41 0.49 -4.63
CA ALA A 61 5.45 -0.45 -5.04
C ALA A 61 5.01 -1.21 -6.30
N SER A 62 5.96 -1.44 -7.21
CA SER A 62 5.77 -2.20 -8.45
C SER A 62 6.08 -3.70 -8.27
N SER A 63 6.88 -4.05 -7.27
CA SER A 63 7.33 -5.42 -7.00
C SER A 63 7.27 -5.76 -5.50
N LEU A 64 7.24 -7.06 -5.21
CA LEU A 64 7.28 -7.58 -3.85
C LEU A 64 8.58 -7.17 -3.13
N GLY A 65 9.72 -7.15 -3.84
CA GLY A 65 11.00 -6.71 -3.28
C GLY A 65 10.95 -5.26 -2.80
N GLU A 66 10.47 -4.35 -3.65
CA GLU A 66 10.28 -2.94 -3.29
C GLU A 66 9.31 -2.77 -2.11
N ALA A 67 8.22 -3.55 -2.07
CA ALA A 67 7.28 -3.51 -0.96
C ALA A 67 7.89 -3.96 0.37
N ILE A 68 8.72 -5.01 0.35
CA ILE A 68 9.44 -5.50 1.52
C ILE A 68 10.45 -4.44 1.99
N GLU A 69 11.20 -3.83 1.08
CA GLU A 69 12.14 -2.76 1.41
C GLU A 69 11.45 -1.56 2.06
N ILE A 70 10.29 -1.14 1.55
CA ILE A 70 9.50 -0.05 2.14
C ILE A 70 8.98 -0.45 3.53
N ALA A 71 8.44 -1.66 3.67
CA ALA A 71 7.84 -2.16 4.92
C ALA A 71 8.85 -2.40 6.04
N LEU A 72 10.09 -2.75 5.70
CA LEU A 72 11.17 -3.04 6.66
C LEU A 72 12.14 -1.86 6.84
N GLY A 73 12.33 -1.04 5.81
CA GLY A 73 13.29 0.06 5.78
C GLY A 73 12.82 1.35 6.46
N SER A 74 11.58 1.36 6.96
CA SER A 74 10.96 2.51 7.66
C SER A 74 11.39 2.65 9.13
N ASP A 75 12.23 1.74 9.65
CA ASP A 75 12.89 1.82 10.98
C ASP A 75 14.27 2.52 10.88
N ARG A 76 14.38 3.54 10.03
CA ARG A 76 15.53 4.47 10.01
C ARG A 76 15.11 5.76 10.71
N SER A 77 14.99 5.67 12.03
CA SER A 77 14.99 6.84 12.91
C SER A 77 15.85 6.57 14.14
#